data_AF-A0A357G0P9-F1
#
_entry.id   AF-A0A357G0P9-F1
#
_cell.length_a   1.000
_cell.length_b   1.000
_cell.length_c   1.000
_cell.angle_alpha   90.00
_cell.angle_beta   90.00
_cell.angle_gamma   90.00
#
_symmetry.space_group_name_H-M   'P 1'
#
loop_
_entity.id
_entity.type
_entity.pdbx_description
1 polymer ?
#
loop_
_entity_poly.entity_id
_entity_poly.type
_entity_poly.pdbx_seq_one_letter_code
_entity_poly.pdbx_strand_id
1 'polypeptide(L)'
;MKIFSLLSVFLLLLNFSAAAQETETPPAAAVETPAPVIGPAIAEEIVQPVHALALHGAPKYGPDFKHLDYANPDAPQGGMLKLGAVGSFDSLNPFIVKGEPADGLNFLRSGFVYESLMQNSWDEPFTLYGV
;
A
#
# COMPACT_ATOMS: atom_id res chain seq x y z
N MET A 1 -15.04 32.27 36.78
CA MET A 1 -14.55 33.35 35.88
C MET A 1 -13.28 32.80 35.24
N LYS A 2 -13.29 31.95 34.19
CA LYS A 2 -13.85 32.12 32.83
C LYS A 2 -13.59 33.53 32.33
N ILE A 3 -12.79 33.70 31.26
CA ILE A 3 -12.95 34.66 30.13
C ILE A 3 -11.74 34.62 29.15
N PHE A 4 -10.54 34.16 29.51
CA PHE A 4 -9.35 34.26 28.61
C PHE A 4 -9.28 33.29 27.40
N SER A 5 -10.33 32.52 27.10
CA SER A 5 -10.33 31.55 25.98
C SER A 5 -11.15 31.98 24.74
N LEU A 6 -11.72 33.19 24.72
CA LEU A 6 -12.56 33.65 23.59
C LEU A 6 -11.85 34.60 22.61
N LEU A 7 -10.65 35.10 22.92
CA LEU A 7 -9.98 36.12 22.09
C LEU A 7 -9.27 35.52 20.85
N SER A 8 -8.97 34.22 20.84
CA SER A 8 -8.36 33.56 19.67
C SER A 8 -9.36 33.20 18.57
N VAL A 9 -10.66 33.20 18.87
CA VAL A 9 -11.73 32.92 17.89
C VAL A 9 -12.13 34.19 17.12
N PHE A 10 -11.83 35.37 17.67
CA PHE A 10 -12.11 36.66 17.02
C PHE A 10 -11.11 37.02 15.91
N LEU A 11 -9.91 36.41 15.92
CA LEU A 11 -8.89 36.61 14.87
C LEU A 11 -9.20 35.86 13.56
N LEU A 12 -10.29 35.09 13.52
CA LEU A 12 -10.78 34.40 12.32
C LEU A 12 -11.86 35.18 11.56
N LEU A 13 -12.28 36.36 12.05
CA LEU A 13 -13.43 37.12 11.51
C LEU A 13 -13.07 38.38 10.70
N LEU A 14 -11.81 38.62 10.37
CA LEU A 14 -11.39 39.80 9.60
C LEU A 14 -10.72 39.43 8.28
N ASN A 15 -11.40 38.61 7.48
CA ASN A 15 -11.29 38.75 6.03
C ASN A 15 -12.13 39.96 5.63
N PHE A 16 -11.53 41.15 5.64
CA PHE A 16 -12.18 42.39 5.19
C PHE A 16 -11.32 43.10 4.15
N SER A 17 -11.81 43.03 2.92
CA SER A 17 -11.80 44.09 1.89
C SER A 17 -10.52 44.48 1.14
N ALA A 18 -10.55 44.13 -0.16
CA ALA A 18 -10.43 45.00 -1.33
C ALA A 18 -9.19 45.91 -1.55
N ALA A 19 -8.51 45.69 -2.68
CA ALA A 19 -8.41 46.60 -3.85
C ALA A 19 -7.06 46.48 -4.57
N ALA A 20 -7.07 46.10 -5.86
CA ALA A 20 -6.39 46.79 -6.96
C ALA A 20 -6.49 45.97 -8.28
N GLN A 21 -6.88 46.69 -9.33
CA GLN A 21 -7.17 46.31 -10.71
C GLN A 21 -5.87 46.45 -11.55
N GLU A 22 -5.60 45.72 -12.64
CA GLU A 22 -5.96 46.07 -14.04
C GLU A 22 -5.34 45.00 -14.99
N THR A 23 -6.17 44.32 -15.81
CA THR A 23 -6.40 44.47 -17.27
C THR A 23 -5.46 43.67 -18.18
N GLU A 24 -6.01 42.65 -18.85
CA GLU A 24 -6.17 42.66 -20.32
C GLU A 24 -7.27 41.65 -20.75
N THR A 25 -8.10 42.08 -21.69
CA THR A 25 -9.28 41.42 -22.32
C THR A 25 -8.96 41.21 -23.82
N PRO A 26 -9.83 40.65 -24.72
CA PRO A 26 -10.83 39.56 -24.77
C PRO A 26 -10.49 38.60 -26.00
N PRO A 27 -11.34 37.72 -26.61
CA PRO A 27 -12.79 37.52 -26.46
C PRO A 27 -13.38 36.09 -26.49
N ALA A 28 -14.57 36.00 -25.89
CA ALA A 28 -15.77 35.28 -26.34
C ALA A 28 -15.73 33.76 -26.59
N ALA A 29 -16.22 33.00 -25.61
CA ALA A 29 -17.27 31.99 -25.82
C ALA A 29 -18.01 31.73 -24.50
N ALA A 30 -19.32 31.51 -24.59
CA ALA A 30 -20.31 31.48 -23.52
C ALA A 30 -19.96 30.59 -22.31
N VAL A 31 -20.12 31.16 -21.12
CA VAL A 31 -20.17 30.46 -19.83
C VAL A 31 -21.60 29.99 -19.61
N GLU A 32 -21.86 28.69 -19.72
CA GLU A 32 -22.88 28.06 -18.88
C GLU A 32 -22.20 27.63 -17.59
N THR A 33 -22.51 28.30 -16.49
CA THR A 33 -22.15 27.87 -15.14
C THR A 33 -23.06 26.73 -14.70
N PRO A 34 -22.58 25.48 -14.53
CA PRO A 34 -23.21 24.59 -13.58
C PRO A 34 -22.82 25.04 -12.17
N ALA A 35 -23.84 25.25 -11.33
CA ALA A 35 -23.72 25.62 -9.93
C ALA A 35 -22.72 24.72 -9.18
N PRO A 36 -22.02 25.23 -8.14
CA PRO A 36 -21.10 24.43 -7.36
C PRO A 36 -21.89 23.37 -6.59
N VAL A 37 -21.75 22.11 -7.01
CA VAL A 37 -22.25 20.97 -6.24
C VAL A 37 -21.31 20.83 -5.05
N ILE A 38 -21.72 21.34 -3.89
CA ILE A 38 -21.01 21.12 -2.62
C ILE A 38 -21.29 19.67 -2.21
N GLY A 39 -20.54 18.74 -2.80
CA GLY A 39 -20.36 17.39 -2.24
C GLY A 39 -19.37 17.46 -1.07
N PRO A 40 -19.41 16.50 -0.13
CA PRO A 40 -18.44 16.46 0.95
C PRO A 40 -17.04 16.31 0.35
N ALA A 41 -16.15 17.26 0.65
CA ALA A 41 -14.74 17.14 0.33
C ALA A 41 -14.16 15.98 1.16
N ILE A 42 -13.96 14.84 0.51
CA ILE A 42 -13.12 13.79 1.08
C ILE A 42 -11.70 14.34 0.95
N ALA A 43 -11.07 14.68 2.06
CA ALA A 43 -9.65 14.98 2.07
C ALA A 43 -8.92 13.70 1.62
N GLU A 44 -8.26 13.74 0.47
CA GLU A 44 -7.31 12.69 0.07
C GLU A 44 -6.10 12.79 0.99
N GLU A 45 -6.09 11.97 2.04
CA GLU A 45 -4.88 11.73 2.80
C GLU A 45 -3.87 11.04 1.88
N ILE A 46 -2.79 11.74 1.54
CA ILE A 46 -1.70 11.18 0.76
C ILE A 46 -0.97 10.18 1.66
N VAL A 47 -1.38 8.91 1.59
CA VAL A 47 -0.68 7.80 2.23
C VAL A 47 0.63 7.58 1.48
N GLN A 48 1.75 7.77 2.17
CA GLN A 48 3.05 7.50 1.58
C GLN A 48 3.23 5.99 1.40
N PRO A 49 3.73 5.53 0.24
CA PRO A 49 4.00 4.11 0.02
C PRO A 49 5.08 3.63 1.00
N VAL A 50 4.83 2.50 1.65
CA VAL A 50 5.79 1.82 2.53
C VAL A 50 6.28 0.54 1.87
N HIS A 51 7.54 0.18 2.10
CA HIS A 51 8.18 -0.99 1.46
C HIS A 51 7.84 -2.32 2.13
N ALA A 52 7.37 -2.29 3.38
CA ALA A 52 7.14 -3.47 4.21
C ALA A 52 6.02 -3.26 5.23
N LEU A 53 5.38 -4.35 5.64
CA LEU A 53 4.35 -4.40 6.68
C LEU A 53 4.81 -5.32 7.81
N ALA A 54 5.06 -4.76 9.00
CA ALA A 54 5.36 -5.53 10.20
C ALA A 54 4.15 -5.54 11.13
N LEU A 55 3.83 -6.69 11.72
CA LEU A 55 2.76 -6.78 12.73
C LEU A 55 3.16 -6.04 14.01
N HIS A 56 4.45 -6.09 14.36
CA HIS A 56 4.99 -5.46 15.55
C HIS A 56 6.33 -4.79 15.23
N GLY A 57 6.55 -3.61 15.80
CA GLY A 57 7.81 -2.89 15.66
C GLY A 57 8.06 -2.37 14.24
N ALA A 58 9.34 -2.23 13.89
CA ALA A 58 9.79 -1.82 12.57
C ALA A 58 10.34 -3.03 11.79
N PRO A 59 10.16 -3.09 10.47
CA PRO A 59 10.79 -4.10 9.61
C PRO A 59 12.31 -4.12 9.77
N LYS A 60 12.91 -5.30 9.81
CA LYS A 60 14.38 -5.45 9.89
C LYS A 60 15.09 -4.89 8.65
N TYR A 61 14.55 -5.15 7.46
CA TYR A 61 15.16 -4.73 6.20
C TYR A 61 14.66 -3.34 5.80
N GLY A 62 15.60 -2.44 5.45
CA GLY A 62 15.29 -1.11 4.93
C GLY A 62 14.77 -1.13 3.48
N PRO A 63 14.28 -0.02 2.94
CA PRO A 63 13.65 0.05 1.62
C PRO A 63 14.57 -0.34 0.45
N ASP A 64 15.89 -0.19 0.62
CA ASP A 64 16.88 -0.44 -0.44
C ASP A 64 17.51 -1.85 -0.38
N PHE A 65 17.03 -2.74 0.49
CA PHE A 65 17.56 -4.10 0.60
C PHE A 65 17.46 -4.86 -0.74
N LYS A 66 18.44 -5.73 -1.01
CA LYS A 66 18.54 -6.46 -2.29
C LYS A 66 18.27 -7.94 -2.18
N HIS A 67 18.51 -8.50 -0.99
CA HIS A 67 18.28 -9.90 -0.68
C HIS A 67 18.05 -10.02 0.83
N LEU A 68 17.46 -11.14 1.22
CA LEU A 68 17.31 -11.52 2.62
C LEU A 68 18.65 -12.05 3.13
N ASP A 69 18.94 -11.89 4.42
CA ASP A 69 20.22 -12.31 5.02
C ASP A 69 20.44 -13.83 4.92
N TYR A 70 19.35 -14.59 4.84
CA TYR A 70 19.36 -16.05 4.73
C TYR A 70 19.37 -16.55 3.27
N ALA A 71 19.36 -15.66 2.28
CA ALA A 71 19.46 -16.01 0.88
C ALA A 71 20.91 -15.81 0.39
N ASN A 72 21.45 -16.80 -0.30
CA ASN A 72 22.75 -16.66 -0.97
C ASN A 72 22.55 -16.00 -2.35
N PRO A 73 23.00 -14.74 -2.57
CA PRO A 73 22.85 -14.06 -3.86
C PRO A 73 23.68 -14.71 -4.98
N ASP A 74 24.78 -15.41 -4.64
CA ASP A 74 25.66 -16.08 -5.59
C ASP A 74 25.28 -17.56 -5.81
N ALA A 75 24.04 -17.93 -5.49
CA ALA A 75 23.58 -19.30 -5.66
C ALA A 75 23.68 -19.72 -7.15
N PRO A 76 24.32 -20.87 -7.45
CA PRO A 76 24.41 -21.36 -8.82
C PRO A 76 23.02 -21.63 -9.37
N GLN A 77 22.75 -21.12 -10.57
CA GLN A 77 21.47 -21.26 -11.24
C GLN A 77 21.45 -22.53 -12.10
N GLY A 78 20.32 -23.23 -12.09
CA GLY A 78 20.09 -24.44 -12.88
C GLY A 78 20.26 -25.75 -12.12
N GLY A 79 20.18 -26.87 -12.85
CA GLY A 79 20.14 -28.22 -12.29
C GLY A 79 18.70 -28.77 -12.16
N MET A 80 18.56 -29.91 -11.47
CA MET A 80 17.27 -30.58 -11.26
C MET A 80 17.08 -30.89 -9.78
N LEU A 81 16.07 -30.24 -9.18
CA LEU A 81 15.61 -30.55 -7.83
C LEU A 81 14.57 -31.68 -7.91
N LYS A 82 14.83 -32.80 -7.23
CA LYS A 82 13.88 -33.93 -7.11
C LYS A 82 13.45 -34.06 -5.65
N LEU A 83 12.23 -33.63 -5.34
CA LEU A 83 11.64 -33.74 -4.01
C LEU A 83 10.70 -34.94 -3.95
N GLY A 84 10.74 -35.66 -2.83
CA GLY A 84 9.74 -36.70 -2.51
C GLY A 84 8.65 -36.12 -1.63
N ALA A 85 7.39 -36.44 -1.95
CA ALA A 85 6.20 -36.10 -1.18
C ALA A 85 5.58 -37.39 -0.61
N VAL A 86 5.04 -37.32 0.60
CA VAL A 86 4.35 -38.46 1.24
C VAL A 86 2.85 -38.30 1.02
N GLY A 87 2.22 -39.24 0.31
CA GLY A 87 0.80 -39.21 -0.01
C GLY A 87 0.53 -39.27 -1.51
N SER A 88 -0.65 -38.82 -1.92
CA SER A 88 -1.06 -38.65 -3.32
C SER A 88 -1.86 -37.36 -3.44
N PHE A 89 -1.97 -36.82 -4.66
CA PHE A 89 -2.82 -35.68 -4.96
C PHE A 89 -3.89 -36.08 -5.98
N ASP A 90 -5.02 -35.36 -5.98
CA ASP A 90 -6.08 -35.49 -6.98
C ASP A 90 -6.47 -34.16 -7.64
N SER A 91 -5.94 -33.04 -7.12
CA SER A 91 -6.19 -31.68 -7.61
C SER A 91 -4.89 -30.88 -7.75
N LEU A 92 -4.89 -29.94 -8.68
CA LEU A 92 -3.84 -28.91 -8.80
C LEU A 92 -4.34 -27.53 -8.35
N ASN A 93 -5.57 -27.44 -7.87
CA ASN A 93 -6.13 -26.20 -7.32
C ASN A 93 -6.09 -26.29 -5.79
N PRO A 94 -5.23 -25.51 -5.11
CA PRO A 94 -5.12 -25.53 -3.66
C PRO A 94 -6.17 -24.69 -2.92
N PHE A 95 -7.08 -24.03 -3.64
CA PHE A 95 -8.07 -23.10 -3.08
C PHE A 95 -9.49 -23.68 -3.00
N ILE A 96 -9.65 -24.98 -3.30
CA ILE A 96 -10.93 -25.69 -3.20
C ILE A 96 -11.04 -26.46 -1.88
N VAL A 97 -12.26 -26.66 -1.42
CA VAL A 97 -12.54 -27.35 -0.14
C VAL A 97 -12.41 -28.88 -0.25
N LYS A 98 -12.61 -29.44 -1.45
CA LYS A 98 -12.60 -30.89 -1.70
C LYS A 98 -11.48 -31.26 -2.66
N GLY A 99 -10.76 -32.32 -2.32
CA GLY A 99 -9.59 -32.79 -3.05
C GLY A 99 -8.31 -32.45 -2.29
N GLU A 100 -7.24 -33.18 -2.61
CA GLU A 100 -5.91 -33.00 -2.03
C GLU A 100 -5.00 -32.35 -3.09
N PRO A 101 -4.51 -31.12 -2.83
CA PRO A 101 -3.62 -30.44 -3.77
C PRO A 101 -2.23 -31.07 -3.80
N ALA A 102 -1.54 -30.98 -4.94
CA ALA A 102 -0.14 -31.41 -5.03
C ALA A 102 0.78 -30.58 -4.11
N ASP A 103 1.75 -31.26 -3.47
CA ASP A 103 2.79 -30.63 -2.65
C ASP A 103 3.57 -29.57 -3.45
N GLY A 104 3.92 -28.46 -2.78
CA GLY A 104 4.64 -27.33 -3.38
C GLY A 104 3.76 -26.31 -4.10
N LEU A 105 2.46 -26.59 -4.30
CA LEU A 105 1.50 -25.59 -4.81
C LEU A 105 1.00 -24.64 -3.73
N ASN A 106 1.00 -25.09 -2.46
CA ASN A 106 0.45 -24.33 -1.35
C ASN A 106 1.38 -24.42 -0.14
N PHE A 107 2.37 -23.53 -0.09
CA PHE A 107 3.05 -23.19 1.14
C PHE A 107 2.72 -21.74 1.43
N LEU A 108 2.22 -21.45 2.62
CA LEU A 108 1.86 -20.13 3.17
C LEU A 108 2.56 -18.96 2.44
N ARG A 109 1.93 -18.47 1.35
CA ARG A 109 2.37 -17.35 0.49
C ARG A 109 3.61 -17.55 -0.41
N SER A 110 4.32 -18.67 -0.33
CA SER A 110 5.48 -19.04 -1.18
C SER A 110 5.25 -20.35 -1.93
N GLY A 111 4.40 -20.33 -2.95
CA GLY A 111 4.28 -21.45 -3.88
C GLY A 111 5.25 -21.30 -5.05
N PHE A 112 5.53 -22.40 -5.76
CA PHE A 112 6.28 -22.34 -7.02
C PHE A 112 5.46 -21.76 -8.19
N VAL A 113 4.14 -21.66 -8.03
CA VAL A 113 3.19 -21.29 -9.11
C VAL A 113 2.32 -20.09 -8.73
N TYR A 114 1.92 -19.99 -7.46
CA TYR A 114 1.04 -18.92 -6.98
C TYR A 114 1.82 -17.99 -6.05
N GLU A 115 1.75 -16.70 -6.35
CA GLU A 115 2.38 -15.63 -5.56
C GLU A 115 1.31 -14.75 -4.92
N SER A 116 1.62 -14.23 -3.74
CA SER A 116 0.82 -13.20 -3.10
C SER A 116 1.44 -11.82 -3.31
N LEU A 117 0.69 -10.74 -3.03
CA LEU A 117 1.19 -9.37 -3.21
C LEU A 117 2.42 -9.05 -2.35
N MET A 118 2.64 -9.78 -1.26
CA MET A 118 3.75 -9.57 -0.35
C MET A 118 4.22 -10.88 0.26
N GLN A 119 5.53 -11.05 0.36
CA GLN A 119 6.18 -12.24 0.88
C GLN A 119 6.59 -12.05 2.34
N ASN A 120 6.36 -13.06 3.17
CA ASN A 120 6.86 -13.09 4.54
C ASN A 120 8.36 -13.38 4.58
N SER A 121 9.08 -12.67 5.47
CA SER A 121 10.45 -13.00 5.84
C SER A 121 10.48 -14.02 6.97
N TRP A 122 11.29 -15.07 6.80
CA TRP A 122 11.36 -16.22 7.72
C TRP A 122 12.28 -15.98 8.92
N ASP A 123 13.05 -14.90 8.90
CA ASP A 123 13.94 -14.46 9.99
C ASP A 123 13.30 -13.39 10.91
N GLU A 124 12.02 -13.06 10.69
CA GLU A 124 11.23 -12.14 11.49
C GLU A 124 9.92 -12.80 11.93
N PRO A 125 9.32 -12.40 13.08
CA PRO A 125 8.10 -13.04 13.58
C PRO A 125 6.90 -12.90 12.65
N PHE A 126 6.64 -11.69 12.17
CA PHE A 126 5.59 -11.41 11.18
C PHE A 126 5.90 -10.08 10.50
N THR A 127 6.73 -10.14 9.47
CA THR A 127 7.01 -9.02 8.57
C THR A 127 6.84 -9.47 7.12
N LEU A 128 6.21 -8.62 6.31
CA LEU A 128 5.94 -8.83 4.89
C LEU A 128 6.67 -7.77 4.06
N TYR A 129 7.28 -8.19 2.96
CA TYR A 129 7.95 -7.34 1.97
C TYR A 129 7.28 -7.49 0.59
N GLY A 130 7.34 -6.46 -0.25
CA GLY A 130 6.88 -6.56 -1.64
C GLY A 130 7.67 -7.59 -2.44
N VAL A 131 6.98 -8.30 -3.34
CA VAL A 131 7.58 -9.23 -4.33
C VAL A 131 7.81 -8.55 -5.67
#